data_AF-A0A3D1XQZ6-F1
#
_entry.id   AF-A0A3D1XQZ6-F1
#
_cell.length_a   1.000
_cell.length_b   1.000
_cell.length_c   1.000
_cell.angle_alpha   90.00
_cell.angle_beta   90.00
_cell.angle_gamma   90.00
#
_symmetry.space_group_name_H-M   'P 1'
#
loop_
_entity.id
_entity.type
_entity.pdbx_description
1 polymer ?
#
loop_
_entity_poly.entity_id
_entity_poly.type
_entity_poly.pdbx_seq_one_letter_code
_entity_poly.pdbx_strand_id
1 'polypeptide(L)'
;MSFDIEKMNKLPPEARFFDVNGLWYFPNPWVVRMLYPTPITPNQITFLSFIFGLLSAGFYVSGRSDALLWGALFLYGKVFLDNVDGNLSRVRGTSSRFGRFLDSLTDFAITVLVYIAISFYLVQTTGDAKFWFLGLFGLLVCFMQSTFFVFYLVSYTSR
;
A
#
# COMPACT_ATOMS: atom_id res chain seq x y z
N MET A 1 -21.59 -7.25 17.66
CA MET A 1 -20.87 -8.21 16.80
C MET A 1 -19.50 -8.40 17.43
N SER A 2 -19.08 -9.63 17.72
CA SER A 2 -17.75 -9.90 18.29
C SER A 2 -16.67 -9.66 17.24
N PHE A 3 -15.52 -9.14 17.67
CA PHE A 3 -14.34 -9.03 16.80
C PHE A 3 -13.89 -10.44 16.41
N ASP A 4 -13.85 -10.70 15.10
CA ASP A 4 -13.44 -11.97 14.54
C ASP A 4 -12.23 -11.74 13.61
N ILE A 5 -11.07 -12.18 14.08
CA ILE A 5 -9.78 -12.02 13.39
C ILE A 5 -9.72 -12.85 12.12
N GLU A 6 -10.47 -13.96 12.05
CA GLU A 6 -10.47 -14.86 10.89
C GLU A 6 -11.00 -14.16 9.63
N LYS A 7 -11.89 -13.18 9.81
CA LYS A 7 -12.44 -12.34 8.73
C LYS A 7 -11.41 -11.41 8.09
N MET A 8 -10.22 -11.24 8.68
CA MET A 8 -9.15 -10.47 8.04
C MET A 8 -8.54 -11.21 6.84
N ASN A 9 -8.58 -12.54 6.86
CA ASN A 9 -7.93 -13.37 5.85
C ASN A 9 -8.65 -13.26 4.49
N LYS A 10 -7.87 -13.05 3.43
CA LYS A 10 -8.37 -13.03 2.04
C LYS A 10 -8.68 -14.44 1.51
N LEU A 11 -8.03 -15.46 2.08
CA LEU A 11 -8.08 -16.84 1.60
C LEU A 11 -8.78 -17.75 2.62
N PRO A 12 -9.54 -18.75 2.14
CA PRO A 12 -10.12 -19.76 3.02
C PRO A 12 -9.01 -20.59 3.69
N PRO A 13 -9.26 -21.19 4.88
CA PRO A 13 -8.25 -21.89 5.68
C PRO A 13 -7.40 -22.89 4.90
N GLU A 14 -8.01 -23.64 3.99
CA GLU A 14 -7.40 -24.66 3.14
C GLU A 14 -6.42 -24.12 2.09
N ALA A 15 -6.56 -22.85 1.69
CA ALA A 15 -5.72 -22.19 0.70
C ALA A 15 -4.69 -21.24 1.32
N ARG A 16 -4.60 -21.18 2.66
CA ARG A 16 -3.64 -20.33 3.36
C ARG A 16 -2.23 -20.89 3.17
N PHE A 17 -1.32 -20.00 2.81
CA PHE A 17 0.10 -20.28 2.75
C PHE A 17 0.84 -19.37 3.75
N PHE A 18 2.10 -19.67 4.00
CA PHE A 18 2.96 -18.81 4.81
C PHE A 18 3.22 -17.50 4.05
N ASP A 19 2.46 -16.47 4.39
CA ASP A 19 2.61 -15.15 3.80
C ASP A 19 3.73 -14.38 4.50
N VAL A 20 4.87 -14.25 3.81
CA VAL A 20 6.02 -13.47 4.29
C VAL A 20 5.63 -12.00 4.53
N ASN A 21 4.62 -11.48 3.83
CA ASN A 21 4.10 -10.13 4.08
C ASN A 21 3.56 -9.97 5.51
N GLY A 22 3.10 -11.06 6.14
CA GLY A 22 2.64 -11.05 7.54
C GLY A 22 3.72 -10.63 8.54
N LEU A 23 5.00 -10.86 8.23
CA LEU A 23 6.12 -10.39 9.06
C LEU A 23 6.22 -8.86 9.06
N TRP A 24 5.92 -8.24 7.92
CA TRP A 24 5.98 -6.79 7.74
C TRP A 24 4.80 -6.08 8.41
N TYR A 25 3.63 -6.70 8.47
CA TYR A 25 2.43 -6.11 9.08
C TYR A 25 2.06 -6.74 10.43
N PHE A 26 3.02 -7.26 11.19
CA PHE A 26 2.77 -7.91 12.48
C PHE A 26 1.91 -7.08 13.48
N PRO A 27 1.94 -5.72 13.52
CA PRO A 27 1.07 -4.95 14.40
C PRO A 27 -0.37 -4.83 13.91
N ASN A 28 -0.65 -5.20 12.65
CA ASN A 28 -1.92 -4.96 12.00
C ASN A 28 -3.13 -5.54 12.78
N PRO A 29 -3.12 -6.79 13.27
CA PRO A 29 -4.26 -7.32 14.00
C PRO A 29 -4.57 -6.53 15.28
N TRP A 30 -3.54 -6.00 15.95
CA TRP A 30 -3.72 -5.15 17.13
C TRP A 30 -4.36 -3.83 16.75
N VAL A 31 -3.87 -3.18 15.68
CA VAL A 31 -4.42 -1.91 15.18
C VAL A 31 -5.87 -2.08 14.74
N VAL A 32 -6.20 -3.11 13.96
CA VAL A 32 -7.57 -3.38 13.52
C VAL A 32 -8.48 -3.68 14.71
N ARG A 33 -8.01 -4.43 15.72
CA ARG A 33 -8.77 -4.68 16.96
C ARG A 33 -9.05 -3.40 17.74
N MET A 34 -8.08 -2.49 17.83
CA MET A 34 -8.25 -1.19 18.49
C MET A 34 -9.19 -0.26 17.70
N LEU A 35 -9.12 -0.29 16.38
CA LEU A 35 -9.98 0.52 15.52
C LEU A 35 -11.40 -0.04 15.43
N TYR A 36 -11.60 -1.35 15.56
CA TYR A 36 -12.90 -2.01 15.44
C TYR A 36 -14.05 -1.35 16.23
N PRO A 37 -13.91 -0.96 17.50
CA PRO A 37 -14.97 -0.27 18.24
C PRO A 37 -15.13 1.23 17.92
N THR A 38 -14.20 1.83 17.18
CA THR A 38 -14.19 3.30 16.91
C THR A 38 -15.11 3.69 15.74
N PRO A 39 -15.56 4.95 15.63
CA PRO A 39 -16.33 5.40 14.47
C PRO A 39 -15.49 5.62 13.19
N ILE A 40 -14.18 5.36 13.23
CA ILE A 40 -13.27 5.58 12.10
C ILE A 40 -13.65 4.66 10.94
N THR A 41 -13.86 5.21 9.76
CA THR A 41 -14.24 4.43 8.56
C THR A 41 -13.01 3.96 7.78
N PRO A 42 -13.08 2.83 7.05
CA PRO A 42 -11.99 2.39 6.18
C PRO A 42 -11.54 3.48 5.20
N ASN A 43 -12.47 4.21 4.59
CA ASN A 43 -12.15 5.28 3.63
C ASN A 43 -11.33 6.43 4.27
N GLN A 44 -11.52 6.72 5.56
CA GLN A 44 -10.68 7.70 6.27
C GLN A 44 -9.25 7.20 6.43
N ILE A 45 -9.07 5.90 6.62
CA ILE A 45 -7.75 5.27 6.70
C ILE A 45 -7.09 5.26 5.31
N THR A 46 -7.85 4.99 4.23
CA THR A 46 -7.37 5.14 2.85
C THR A 46 -6.93 6.57 2.53
N PHE A 47 -7.68 7.57 3.03
CA PHE A 47 -7.28 8.96 2.86
C PHE A 47 -6.01 9.30 3.65
N LEU A 48 -5.86 8.74 4.86
CA LEU A 48 -4.63 8.87 5.64
C LEU A 48 -3.45 8.18 4.95
N SER A 49 -3.63 6.99 4.38
CA SER A 49 -2.59 6.28 3.62
C SER A 49 -2.14 7.09 2.41
N PHE A 50 -3.09 7.75 1.72
CA PHE A 50 -2.80 8.67 0.63
C PHE A 50 -1.91 9.86 1.09
N ILE A 51 -2.25 10.51 2.21
CA ILE A 51 -1.42 11.60 2.77
C ILE A 51 -0.01 11.11 3.08
N PHE A 52 0.14 9.93 3.70
CA PHE A 52 1.44 9.34 3.97
C PHE A 52 2.24 9.09 2.69
N GLY A 53 1.57 8.62 1.63
CA GLY A 53 2.19 8.47 0.32
C GLY A 53 2.68 9.78 -0.29
N LEU A 54 1.89 10.85 -0.19
CA LEU A 54 2.28 12.18 -0.66
C LEU A 54 3.48 12.74 0.12
N LEU A 55 3.48 12.57 1.45
CA LEU A 55 4.62 12.96 2.29
C LEU A 55 5.88 12.19 1.88
N SER A 56 5.77 10.89 1.65
CA SER A 56 6.88 10.06 1.18
C SER A 56 7.50 10.61 -0.12
N ALA A 57 6.66 10.84 -1.14
CA ALA A 57 7.12 11.42 -2.41
C ALA A 57 7.76 12.81 -2.22
N GLY A 58 7.18 13.66 -1.37
CA GLY A 58 7.73 14.96 -1.03
C GLY A 58 9.11 14.88 -0.36
N PHE A 59 9.30 13.94 0.57
CA PHE A 59 10.60 13.71 1.18
C PHE A 59 11.64 13.26 0.15
N TYR A 60 11.30 12.34 -0.75
CA TYR A 60 12.23 11.89 -1.80
C TYR A 60 12.72 13.01 -2.73
N VAL A 61 11.92 14.06 -2.96
CA VAL A 61 12.32 15.23 -3.76
C VAL A 61 13.02 16.32 -2.93
N SER A 62 12.83 16.34 -1.60
CA SER A 62 13.28 17.43 -0.74
C SER A 62 14.80 17.66 -0.70
N GLY A 63 15.60 16.68 -1.13
CA GLY A 63 17.06 16.76 -1.15
C GLY A 63 17.75 16.91 0.20
N ARG A 64 17.02 16.66 1.30
CA ARG A 64 17.57 16.66 2.65
C ARG A 64 18.41 15.41 2.91
N SER A 65 19.37 15.48 3.83
CA SER A 65 20.19 14.32 4.22
C SER A 65 19.38 13.20 4.88
N ASP A 66 18.28 13.55 5.57
CA ASP A 66 17.34 12.63 6.21
C ASP A 66 16.16 12.22 5.31
N ALA A 67 16.11 12.72 4.07
CA ALA A 67 15.01 12.53 3.13
C ALA A 67 14.70 11.05 2.85
N LEU A 68 15.74 10.23 2.65
CA LEU A 68 15.56 8.81 2.32
C LEU A 68 14.92 8.04 3.48
N LEU A 69 15.34 8.32 4.71
CA LEU A 69 14.80 7.66 5.90
C LEU A 69 13.33 8.02 6.10
N TRP A 70 13.00 9.31 6.05
CA TRP A 70 11.61 9.76 6.19
C TRP A 70 10.75 9.31 5.02
N GLY A 71 11.25 9.40 3.79
CA GLY A 71 10.59 8.90 2.59
C GLY A 71 10.22 7.42 2.72
N ALA A 72 11.16 6.58 3.17
CA ALA A 72 10.92 5.16 3.41
C ALA A 72 9.92 4.91 4.55
N LEU A 73 10.03 5.65 5.66
CA LEU A 73 9.13 5.53 6.80
C LEU A 73 7.69 5.90 6.45
N PHE A 74 7.50 6.99 5.72
CA PHE A 74 6.17 7.41 5.25
C PHE A 74 5.61 6.45 4.20
N LEU A 75 6.45 5.92 3.31
CA LEU A 75 6.03 4.91 2.34
C LEU A 75 5.57 3.63 3.03
N TYR A 76 6.34 3.16 4.01
CA TYR A 76 5.96 2.03 4.85
C TYR A 76 4.64 2.30 5.59
N GLY A 77 4.49 3.49 6.18
CA GLY A 77 3.24 3.90 6.83
C GLY A 77 2.04 3.88 5.89
N LYS A 78 2.20 4.36 4.64
CA LYS A 78 1.17 4.25 3.59
C LYS A 78 0.77 2.79 3.37
N VAL A 79 1.74 1.90 3.17
CA VAL A 79 1.47 0.48 2.89
C VAL A 79 0.85 -0.24 4.10
N PHE A 80 1.27 0.12 5.31
CA PHE A 80 0.68 -0.41 6.54
C PHE A 80 -0.79 0.01 6.68
N LEU A 81 -1.10 1.29 6.48
CA LEU A 81 -2.46 1.83 6.60
C LEU A 81 -3.42 1.26 5.55
N ASP A 82 -2.94 1.09 4.32
CA ASP A 82 -3.64 0.41 3.23
C ASP A 82 -4.06 -1.03 3.64
N ASN A 83 -3.15 -1.78 4.25
CA ASN A 83 -3.49 -3.11 4.75
C ASN A 83 -4.52 -3.07 5.90
N VAL A 84 -4.44 -2.06 6.77
CA VAL A 84 -5.35 -1.86 7.90
C VAL A 84 -6.76 -1.52 7.42
N ASP A 85 -6.92 -0.66 6.42
CA ASP A 85 -8.24 -0.28 5.90
C ASP A 85 -8.99 -1.49 5.30
N GLY A 86 -8.26 -2.33 4.57
CA GLY A 86 -8.79 -3.51 3.92
C GLY A 86 -9.23 -4.52 4.96
N ASN A 87 -8.39 -4.77 5.98
CA ASN A 87 -8.72 -5.68 7.06
C ASN A 87 -9.88 -5.16 7.91
N LEU A 88 -9.92 -3.87 8.22
CA LEU A 88 -11.02 -3.26 8.97
C LEU A 88 -12.34 -3.37 8.21
N SER A 89 -12.33 -3.14 6.90
CA SER A 89 -13.53 -3.27 6.05
C SER A 89 -14.06 -4.71 6.01
N ARG A 90 -13.17 -5.72 5.99
CA ARG A 90 -13.56 -7.14 6.00
C ARG A 90 -14.13 -7.56 7.35
N VAL A 91 -13.45 -7.22 8.45
CA VAL A 91 -13.90 -7.58 9.81
C VAL A 91 -15.24 -6.93 10.14
N ARG A 92 -15.49 -5.71 9.66
CA ARG A 92 -16.77 -5.02 9.84
C ARG A 92 -17.84 -5.38 8.81
N GLY A 93 -17.50 -6.09 7.74
CA GLY A 93 -18.41 -6.36 6.63
C GLY A 93 -18.85 -5.10 5.88
N THR A 94 -18.08 -4.02 5.94
CA THR A 94 -18.37 -2.72 5.29
C THR A 94 -17.60 -2.54 3.98
N SER A 95 -17.08 -3.62 3.39
CA SER A 95 -16.40 -3.60 2.11
C SER A 95 -17.32 -3.07 1.00
N SER A 96 -16.88 -2.06 0.26
CA SER A 96 -17.65 -1.43 -0.81
C SER A 96 -16.87 -1.36 -2.12
N ARG A 97 -17.58 -1.29 -3.26
CA ARG A 97 -16.95 -1.11 -4.58
C ARG A 97 -16.22 0.23 -4.68
N PHE A 98 -16.81 1.28 -4.10
CA PHE A 98 -16.20 2.61 -4.06
C PHE A 98 -14.91 2.62 -3.25
N GLY A 99 -14.91 2.03 -2.04
CA GLY A 99 -13.70 1.92 -1.22
C GLY A 99 -12.58 1.18 -1.94
N ARG A 100 -12.89 0.03 -2.57
CA ARG A 100 -11.92 -0.71 -3.38
C ARG A 100 -11.36 0.10 -4.57
N PHE A 101 -12.20 0.91 -5.21
CA PHE A 101 -11.75 1.78 -6.29
C PHE A 101 -10.82 2.90 -5.77
N LEU A 102 -11.17 3.52 -4.65
CA LEU A 102 -10.37 4.58 -4.03
C LEU A 102 -9.01 4.07 -3.58
N ASP A 103 -8.98 2.89 -2.95
CA ASP A 103 -7.78 2.14 -2.56
C ASP A 103 -6.82 1.95 -3.75
N SER A 104 -7.32 1.34 -4.83
CA SER A 104 -6.55 1.13 -6.06
C SER A 104 -6.08 2.43 -6.74
N LEU A 105 -6.89 3.50 -6.69
CA LEU A 105 -6.51 4.80 -7.26
C LEU A 105 -5.39 5.45 -6.46
N THR A 106 -5.50 5.42 -5.12
CA THR A 106 -4.47 5.90 -4.20
C THR A 106 -3.16 5.13 -4.41
N ASP A 107 -3.22 3.82 -4.50
CA ASP A 107 -2.06 2.96 -4.78
C ASP A 107 -1.35 3.32 -6.07
N PHE A 108 -2.13 3.45 -7.15
CA PHE A 108 -1.61 3.83 -8.46
C PHE A 108 -0.94 5.20 -8.41
N ALA A 109 -1.64 6.21 -7.86
CA ALA A 109 -1.15 7.58 -7.81
C ALA A 109 0.15 7.69 -6.99
N ILE A 110 0.20 7.11 -5.79
CA ILE A 110 1.39 7.16 -4.93
C ILE A 110 2.56 6.41 -5.57
N THR A 111 2.31 5.26 -6.20
CA THR A 111 3.38 4.51 -6.88
C THR A 111 4.00 5.36 -7.98
N VAL A 112 3.19 5.93 -8.87
CA VAL A 112 3.68 6.82 -9.94
C VAL A 112 4.47 8.01 -9.36
N LEU A 113 3.93 8.67 -8.32
CA LEU A 113 4.57 9.83 -7.70
C LEU A 113 5.93 9.48 -7.08
N VAL A 114 6.06 8.35 -6.39
CA VAL A 114 7.32 7.92 -5.79
C VAL A 114 8.38 7.62 -6.86
N TYR A 115 8.01 6.92 -7.94
CA TYR A 115 8.94 6.67 -9.04
C TYR A 115 9.38 7.97 -9.73
N ILE A 116 8.45 8.91 -9.96
CA ILE A 116 8.79 10.23 -10.51
C ILE A 116 9.70 11.00 -9.55
N ALA A 117 9.39 11.03 -8.26
CA ALA A 117 10.15 11.73 -7.24
C ALA A 117 11.61 11.26 -7.17
N ILE A 118 11.82 9.95 -7.09
CA ILE A 118 13.17 9.36 -7.04
C ILE A 118 13.92 9.63 -8.35
N SER A 119 13.26 9.45 -9.51
CA SER A 119 13.88 9.70 -10.82
C SER A 119 14.29 11.16 -10.97
N PHE A 120 13.40 12.09 -10.63
CA PHE A 120 13.66 13.52 -10.67
C PHE A 120 14.85 13.90 -9.79
N TYR A 121 14.89 13.40 -8.55
CA TYR A 121 15.99 13.65 -7.64
C TYR A 121 17.34 13.13 -8.16
N LEU A 122 17.37 11.91 -8.72
CA LEU A 122 18.58 11.32 -9.30
C LEU A 122 19.08 12.08 -10.53
N VAL A 123 18.17 12.52 -11.40
CA VAL A 123 18.51 13.34 -12.57
C VAL A 123 19.07 14.69 -12.14
N GLN A 124 18.45 15.35 -11.15
CA GLN A 124 18.90 16.65 -10.66
C GLN A 124 20.28 16.58 -10.01
N THR A 125 20.57 15.51 -9.27
CA THR A 125 21.84 15.33 -8.55
C THR A 125 22.97 14.83 -9.43
N THR A 126 22.69 13.93 -10.38
CA THR A 126 23.72 13.31 -11.23
C THR A 126 23.88 14.01 -12.57
N GLY A 127 22.83 14.70 -13.05
CA GLY A 127 22.78 15.27 -14.39
C GLY A 127 22.55 14.25 -15.51
N ASP A 128 22.41 12.95 -15.19
CA ASP A 128 22.20 11.88 -16.18
C ASP A 128 20.70 11.63 -16.41
N ALA A 129 20.24 11.90 -17.63
CA ALA A 129 18.85 11.67 -18.03
C ALA A 129 18.44 10.18 -18.05
N LYS A 130 19.39 9.23 -18.02
CA LYS A 130 19.08 7.78 -17.99
C LYS A 130 18.24 7.37 -16.79
N PHE A 131 18.27 8.11 -15.69
CA PHE A 131 17.44 7.82 -14.53
C PHE A 131 15.94 7.96 -14.80
N TRP A 132 15.52 8.80 -15.76
CA TRP A 132 14.13 8.81 -16.22
C TRP A 132 13.73 7.49 -16.88
N PHE A 133 14.61 6.94 -17.72
CA PHE A 133 14.37 5.66 -18.38
C PHE A 133 14.32 4.51 -17.36
N LEU A 134 15.28 4.47 -16.43
CA LEU A 134 15.31 3.47 -15.35
C LEU A 134 14.07 3.56 -14.45
N GLY A 135 13.65 4.77 -14.10
CA GLY A 135 12.43 5.01 -13.31
C GLY A 135 11.17 4.53 -14.02
N LEU A 136 11.00 4.89 -15.30
CA LEU A 136 9.86 4.46 -16.10
C LEU A 136 9.85 2.94 -16.30
N PHE A 137 11.01 2.35 -16.56
CA PHE A 137 11.16 0.91 -16.68
C PHE A 137 10.80 0.19 -15.37
N GLY A 138 11.31 0.67 -14.23
CA GLY A 138 10.96 0.15 -12.91
C GLY A 138 9.46 0.24 -12.60
N LEU A 139 8.84 1.38 -12.92
CA LEU A 139 7.39 1.58 -12.77
C LEU A 139 6.60 0.57 -13.61
N LEU A 140 6.98 0.35 -14.87
CA LEU A 140 6.35 -0.61 -15.76
C LEU A 140 6.46 -2.04 -15.21
N VAL A 141 7.66 -2.45 -14.78
CA VAL A 141 7.88 -3.77 -14.18
C VAL A 141 7.06 -3.95 -12.92
N CYS A 142 6.96 -2.91 -12.07
CA CYS A 142 6.16 -2.93 -10.86
C CYS A 142 4.66 -3.14 -11.15
N PHE A 143 4.11 -2.46 -12.15
CA PHE A 143 2.71 -2.66 -12.56
C PHE A 143 2.48 -4.02 -13.22
N MET A 144 3.44 -4.53 -14.00
CA MET A 144 3.38 -5.89 -14.54
C MET A 144 3.34 -6.92 -13.40
N GLN A 145 4.27 -6.83 -12.44
CA GLN A 145 4.30 -7.70 -11.27
C GLN A 145 2.97 -7.69 -10.51
N SER A 146 2.42 -6.48 -10.27
CA SER A 146 1.15 -6.31 -9.56
C SER A 146 -0.02 -6.95 -10.32
N THR A 147 -0.05 -6.78 -11.64
CA THR A 147 -1.07 -7.39 -12.52
C THR A 147 -0.97 -8.91 -12.53
N PHE A 148 0.23 -9.46 -12.66
CA PHE A 148 0.45 -10.91 -12.59
C PHE A 148 -0.01 -11.48 -11.25
N PHE A 149 0.34 -10.82 -10.15
CA PHE A 149 -0.10 -11.24 -8.81
C PHE A 149 -1.63 -11.28 -8.70
N VAL A 150 -2.32 -10.21 -9.12
CA VAL A 150 -3.78 -10.14 -9.09
C VAL A 150 -4.42 -11.20 -9.99
N PHE A 151 -3.88 -11.40 -11.20
CA PHE A 151 -4.38 -12.41 -12.14
C PHE A 151 -4.34 -13.82 -11.54
N TYR A 152 -3.21 -14.22 -10.95
CA TYR A 152 -3.09 -15.52 -10.30
C TYR A 152 -3.96 -15.60 -9.05
N LEU A 153 -3.98 -14.56 -8.20
CA LEU A 153 -4.83 -14.52 -7.02
C LEU A 153 -6.29 -14.80 -7.39
N VAL A 154 -6.84 -14.11 -8.38
CA VAL A 154 -8.22 -14.32 -8.84
C VAL A 154 -8.38 -15.72 -9.43
N SER A 155 -7.48 -16.16 -10.31
CA SER A 155 -7.57 -17.46 -10.98
C SER A 155 -7.55 -18.66 -10.02
N TYR A 156 -6.83 -18.54 -8.90
CA TYR A 156 -6.77 -19.59 -7.87
C TYR A 156 -7.90 -19.49 -6.84
N THR A 157 -8.48 -18.32 -6.63
CA THR A 157 -9.56 -18.12 -5.64
C THR A 157 -10.97 -18.20 -6.22
N SER A 158 -11.13 -18.14 -7.53
CA SER A 158 -12.42 -18.26 -8.22
C SER A 158 -12.81 -19.69 -8.60
N ARG A 159 -12.14 -20.71 -8.03
CA ARG A 159 -12.50 -22.13 -8.17
C ARG A 159 -13.25 -22.60 -6.93
#